data_AF-A0A2A4ZWY6-F1
#
_entry.id   AF-A0A2A4ZWY6-F1
#
_cell.length_a   1.000
_cell.length_b   1.000
_cell.length_c   1.000
_cell.angle_alpha   90.00
_cell.angle_beta   90.00
_cell.angle_gamma   90.00
#
_symmetry.space_group_name_H-M   'P 1'
#
loop_
_entity.id
_entity.type
_entity.pdbx_description
1 polymer ?
#
loop_
_entity_poly.entity_id
_entity_poly.type
_entity_poly.pdbx_seq_one_letter_code
_entity_poly.pdbx_strand_id
1 'polypeptide(L)'
;MSSTLPVSGNVDHSLIQEFFDDYNEAHELCEETILKLEVQPDDKALLNKIFRAVHNVKGNLVYVNLKHITPLLQSIEDVLDDVRKQIIPYNPNLSDVILLGLDTTKILVMERVEDIEHSIQETQFNDICGAIHSICHTPDNNFETSIEYALSLLNPPSDTEQESPPTIATNSVATLSEISATTQAAPAQLNSSNPFIASQQAGMLVTKIASQPSMEQPPSPPTIPNTEIKPGDELNADMNFFAALSKHIETRSCYWEGRTERILELALAMNTLKGERTDPVQLTAAVYMHDFGMAFLPIQLLHKKDQLNFGDNIKIRRHPKMAYDFLRRMGQWDMAATIAIQHHERLDGNGYPRGLKGNEICDGAKILSIIDTFDARTHDRAHLDSSRHALISSVFELNRHAGGQFSDYWIDAFQTTLNQQQK
;
A
#
# COMPACT_ATOMS: atom_id res chain seq x y z
N MET A 1 5.29 22.19 -27.68
CA MET A 1 4.92 23.28 -26.75
C MET A 1 4.01 22.64 -25.72
N SER A 2 4.58 22.20 -24.60
CA SER A 2 3.84 21.64 -23.46
C SER A 2 2.97 22.73 -22.86
N SER A 3 1.66 22.59 -22.99
CA SER A 3 0.69 23.42 -22.28
C SER A 3 0.42 22.73 -20.95
N THR A 4 1.25 22.99 -19.96
CA THR A 4 0.91 22.70 -18.56
C THR A 4 -0.35 23.48 -18.20
N LEU A 5 -1.34 22.78 -17.62
CA LEU A 5 -2.56 23.39 -17.06
C LEU A 5 -2.18 24.55 -16.13
N PRO A 6 -2.91 25.69 -16.16
CA PRO A 6 -2.53 26.87 -15.42
C PRO A 6 -2.55 26.63 -13.91
N VAL A 7 -1.37 26.81 -13.29
CA VAL A 7 -1.18 26.95 -11.85
C VAL A 7 -1.71 28.32 -11.44
N SER A 8 -2.98 28.43 -11.06
CA SER A 8 -3.46 29.65 -10.37
C SER A 8 -4.73 29.37 -9.58
N GLY A 9 -4.59 29.32 -8.27
CA GLY A 9 -5.69 29.33 -7.31
C GLY A 9 -5.19 28.79 -5.98
N ASN A 10 -4.95 29.68 -5.02
CA ASN A 10 -4.64 29.32 -3.65
C ASN A 10 -5.74 28.37 -3.16
N VAL A 11 -5.42 27.09 -3.00
CA VAL A 11 -6.39 26.06 -2.61
C VAL A 11 -6.69 26.27 -1.12
N ASP A 12 -7.94 26.57 -0.79
CA ASP A 12 -8.34 26.71 0.62
C ASP A 12 -8.40 25.31 1.25
N HIS A 13 -7.43 25.01 2.11
CA HIS A 13 -7.33 23.73 2.81
C HIS A 13 -8.58 23.38 3.63
N SER A 14 -9.34 24.38 4.10
CA SER A 14 -10.60 24.13 4.81
C SER A 14 -11.68 23.61 3.86
N LEU A 15 -11.78 24.17 2.65
CA LEU A 15 -12.74 23.74 1.64
C LEU A 15 -12.38 22.37 1.06
N ILE A 16 -11.09 22.06 0.96
CA ILE A 16 -10.62 20.74 0.55
C ILE A 16 -10.94 19.67 1.59
N GLN A 17 -10.81 19.98 2.89
CA GLN A 17 -11.17 19.03 3.93
C GLN A 17 -12.67 18.73 3.90
N GLU A 18 -13.51 19.76 3.79
CA GLU A 18 -14.97 19.62 3.63
C GLU A 18 -15.31 18.80 2.39
N PHE A 19 -14.62 19.05 1.26
CA PHE A 19 -14.76 18.23 0.06
C PHE A 19 -14.44 16.76 0.31
N PHE A 20 -13.35 16.43 1.02
CA PHE A 20 -12.98 15.05 1.28
C PHE A 20 -13.95 14.36 2.23
N ASP A 21 -14.50 15.07 3.20
CA ASP A 21 -15.53 14.53 4.09
C ASP A 21 -16.79 14.18 3.28
N ASP A 22 -17.30 15.11 2.47
CA ASP A 22 -18.43 14.90 1.56
C ASP A 22 -18.15 13.80 0.52
N TYR A 23 -16.93 13.77 -0.01
CA TYR A 23 -16.50 12.78 -0.99
C TYR A 23 -16.53 11.38 -0.36
N ASN A 24 -15.98 11.21 0.84
CA ASN A 24 -15.91 9.90 1.49
C ASN A 24 -17.33 9.39 1.83
N GLU A 25 -18.24 10.26 2.27
CA GLU A 25 -19.65 9.89 2.50
C GLU A 25 -20.33 9.46 1.19
N ALA A 26 -20.12 10.22 0.11
CA ALA A 26 -20.68 9.87 -1.20
C ALA A 26 -20.08 8.57 -1.76
N HIS A 27 -18.79 8.33 -1.54
CA HIS A 27 -18.09 7.12 -1.95
C HIS A 27 -18.65 5.89 -1.23
N GLU A 28 -18.73 5.94 0.10
CA GLU A 28 -19.28 4.86 0.94
C GLU A 28 -20.74 4.55 0.55
N LEU A 29 -21.54 5.59 0.28
CA LEU A 29 -22.91 5.44 -0.21
C LEU A 29 -22.96 4.72 -1.56
N CYS A 30 -22.06 5.06 -2.49
CA CYS A 30 -21.97 4.40 -3.79
C CYS A 30 -21.63 2.92 -3.62
N GLU A 31 -20.61 2.59 -2.83
CA GLU A 31 -20.22 1.21 -2.53
C GLU A 31 -21.40 0.40 -1.96
N GLU A 32 -22.02 0.87 -0.87
CA GLU A 32 -23.13 0.16 -0.23
C GLU A 32 -24.33 -0.03 -1.17
N THR A 33 -24.61 0.97 -2.00
CA THR A 33 -25.75 0.96 -2.91
C THR A 33 -25.50 0.05 -4.12
N ILE A 34 -24.27 0.01 -4.63
CA ILE A 34 -23.85 -0.85 -5.75
C ILE A 34 -24.02 -2.33 -5.37
N LEU A 35 -23.64 -2.74 -4.17
CA LEU A 35 -23.82 -4.13 -3.72
C LEU A 35 -25.28 -4.60 -3.78
N LYS A 36 -26.18 -3.72 -3.33
CA LYS A 36 -27.62 -3.99 -3.40
C LYS A 36 -28.10 -4.02 -4.85
N LEU A 37 -27.51 -3.19 -5.70
CA LEU A 37 -27.80 -3.10 -7.12
C LEU A 37 -27.33 -4.35 -7.89
N GLU A 38 -26.22 -4.99 -7.50
CA GLU A 38 -25.79 -6.26 -8.11
C GLU A 38 -26.83 -7.37 -7.93
N VAL A 39 -27.53 -7.38 -6.80
CA VAL A 39 -28.62 -8.32 -6.52
C VAL A 39 -29.91 -7.88 -7.24
N GLN A 40 -30.12 -6.58 -7.43
CA GLN A 40 -31.31 -5.99 -8.02
C GLN A 40 -30.98 -4.96 -9.13
N PRO A 41 -30.48 -5.40 -10.31
CA PRO A 41 -29.92 -4.52 -11.34
C PRO A 41 -30.87 -3.45 -11.90
N ASP A 42 -32.18 -3.71 -11.85
CA ASP A 42 -33.23 -2.83 -12.38
C ASP A 42 -33.81 -1.87 -11.32
N ASP A 43 -33.29 -1.85 -10.09
CA ASP A 43 -33.81 -0.98 -9.03
C ASP A 43 -33.45 0.49 -9.29
N LYS A 44 -34.42 1.21 -9.86
CA LYS A 44 -34.33 2.65 -10.14
C LYS A 44 -34.07 3.49 -8.90
N ALA A 45 -34.48 3.07 -7.70
CA ALA A 45 -34.22 3.82 -6.48
C ALA A 45 -32.73 3.76 -6.10
N LEU A 46 -32.09 2.59 -6.26
CA LEU A 46 -30.66 2.39 -6.03
C LEU A 46 -29.83 3.17 -7.08
N LEU A 47 -30.16 3.05 -8.37
CA LEU A 47 -29.52 3.82 -9.44
C LEU A 47 -29.61 5.33 -9.22
N ASN A 48 -30.76 5.84 -8.78
CA ASN A 48 -30.93 7.27 -8.47
C ASN A 48 -30.09 7.73 -7.27
N LYS A 49 -29.83 6.87 -6.28
CA LYS A 49 -28.95 7.21 -5.16
C LYS A 49 -27.50 7.36 -5.61
N ILE A 50 -27.00 6.40 -6.38
CA ILE A 50 -25.63 6.44 -6.94
C ILE A 50 -25.47 7.68 -7.83
N PHE A 51 -26.42 7.92 -8.75
CA PHE A 51 -26.39 9.10 -9.63
C PHE A 51 -26.29 10.41 -8.84
N ARG A 52 -27.08 10.56 -7.77
CA ARG A 52 -27.02 11.77 -6.92
C ARG A 52 -25.70 11.92 -6.18
N ALA A 53 -25.14 10.81 -5.68
CA ALA A 53 -23.86 10.82 -5.00
C ALA A 53 -22.74 11.30 -5.94
N VAL A 54 -22.63 10.70 -7.12
CA VAL A 54 -21.66 11.11 -8.16
C VAL A 54 -21.87 12.57 -8.58
N HIS A 55 -23.14 12.98 -8.75
CA HIS A 55 -23.49 14.36 -9.10
C HIS A 55 -23.08 15.39 -8.04
N ASN A 56 -23.25 15.05 -6.77
CA ASN A 56 -22.84 15.91 -5.66
C ASN A 56 -21.32 16.08 -5.63
N VAL A 57 -20.55 14.98 -5.78
CA VAL A 57 -19.09 15.04 -5.84
C VAL A 57 -18.63 15.94 -6.99
N LYS A 58 -19.25 15.81 -8.17
CA LYS A 58 -18.97 16.66 -9.33
C LYS A 58 -19.27 18.13 -9.04
N GLY A 59 -20.39 18.43 -8.38
CA GLY A 59 -20.73 19.78 -7.94
C GLY A 59 -19.69 20.37 -6.99
N ASN A 60 -19.25 19.57 -6.00
CA ASN A 60 -18.29 19.98 -5.00
C ASN A 60 -16.89 20.26 -5.61
N LEU A 61 -16.48 19.54 -6.66
CA LEU A 61 -15.25 19.85 -7.41
C LEU A 61 -15.22 21.28 -7.98
N VAL A 62 -16.37 21.80 -8.42
CA VAL A 62 -16.47 23.19 -8.90
C VAL A 62 -16.26 24.17 -7.75
N TYR A 63 -16.81 23.85 -6.58
CA TYR A 63 -16.72 24.69 -5.38
C TYR A 63 -15.28 24.80 -4.85
N VAL A 64 -14.49 23.72 -4.93
CA VAL A 64 -13.06 23.73 -4.57
C VAL A 64 -12.13 24.17 -5.71
N ASN A 65 -12.67 24.75 -6.80
CA ASN A 65 -11.92 25.23 -7.97
C ASN A 65 -11.13 24.14 -8.73
N LEU A 66 -11.61 22.89 -8.67
CA LEU A 66 -11.05 21.72 -9.37
C LEU A 66 -11.93 21.26 -10.55
N LYS A 67 -12.58 22.23 -11.21
CA LYS A 67 -13.49 21.99 -12.36
C LYS A 67 -12.86 21.25 -13.56
N HIS A 68 -11.55 21.08 -13.60
CA HIS A 68 -10.88 20.33 -14.66
C HIS A 68 -11.03 18.81 -14.50
N ILE A 69 -11.38 18.34 -13.29
CA ILE A 69 -11.60 16.92 -13.00
C ILE A 69 -13.06 16.51 -13.31
N THR A 70 -14.00 17.47 -13.38
CA THR A 70 -15.42 17.19 -13.60
C THR A 70 -15.76 16.39 -14.87
N PRO A 71 -15.00 16.43 -15.99
CA PRO A 71 -15.28 15.59 -17.16
C PRO A 71 -15.32 14.09 -16.85
N LEU A 72 -14.51 13.62 -15.89
CA LEU A 72 -14.49 12.22 -15.48
C LEU A 72 -15.79 11.81 -14.78
N LEU A 73 -16.27 12.62 -13.83
CA LEU A 73 -17.54 12.34 -13.16
C LEU A 73 -18.74 12.57 -14.09
N GLN A 74 -18.61 13.47 -15.08
CA GLN A 74 -19.63 13.64 -16.11
C GLN A 74 -19.78 12.39 -16.97
N SER A 75 -18.69 11.76 -17.41
CA SER A 75 -18.80 10.53 -18.21
C SER A 75 -19.42 9.37 -17.42
N ILE A 76 -19.17 9.29 -16.11
CA ILE A 76 -19.82 8.32 -15.21
C ILE A 76 -21.32 8.63 -15.06
N GLU A 77 -21.69 9.92 -14.89
CA GLU A 77 -23.09 10.33 -14.84
C GLU A 77 -23.86 9.98 -16.12
N ASP A 78 -23.25 10.16 -17.29
CA ASP A 78 -23.86 9.83 -18.57
C ASP A 78 -24.20 8.33 -18.64
N VAL A 79 -23.25 7.46 -18.25
CA VAL A 79 -23.45 6.01 -18.18
C VAL A 79 -24.58 5.65 -17.21
N LEU A 80 -24.56 6.22 -16.00
CA LEU A 80 -25.59 5.99 -14.99
C LEU A 80 -26.98 6.46 -15.46
N ASP A 81 -27.06 7.57 -16.20
CA ASP A 81 -28.32 8.09 -16.73
C ASP A 81 -28.89 7.18 -17.83
N ASP A 82 -28.04 6.61 -18.69
CA ASP A 82 -28.46 5.67 -19.72
C ASP A 82 -28.90 4.32 -19.14
N VAL A 83 -28.21 3.81 -18.10
CA VAL A 83 -28.68 2.64 -17.34
C VAL A 83 -30.04 2.94 -16.70
N ARG A 84 -30.20 4.11 -16.08
CA ARG A 84 -31.45 4.52 -15.42
C ARG A 84 -32.62 4.67 -16.39
N LYS A 85 -32.34 5.14 -17.61
CA LYS A 85 -33.31 5.24 -18.71
C LYS A 85 -33.57 3.89 -19.40
N GLN A 86 -32.85 2.83 -19.02
CA GLN A 86 -32.90 1.51 -19.64
C GLN A 86 -32.51 1.54 -21.12
N ILE A 87 -31.61 2.46 -21.48
CA ILE A 87 -31.00 2.52 -22.82
C ILE A 87 -29.91 1.45 -22.92
N ILE A 88 -29.12 1.29 -21.86
CA ILE A 88 -28.13 0.22 -21.71
C ILE A 88 -28.45 -0.63 -20.46
N PRO A 89 -28.15 -1.95 -20.47
CA PRO A 89 -28.34 -2.79 -19.30
C PRO A 89 -27.29 -2.51 -18.22
N TYR A 90 -27.64 -2.70 -16.96
CA TYR A 90 -26.64 -2.76 -15.89
C TYR A 90 -25.79 -4.03 -16.05
N ASN A 91 -24.48 -3.88 -15.95
CA ASN A 91 -23.49 -4.96 -15.97
C ASN A 91 -22.61 -4.81 -14.72
N PRO A 92 -22.26 -5.89 -14.00
CA PRO A 92 -21.33 -5.82 -12.87
C PRO A 92 -20.01 -5.11 -13.20
N ASN A 93 -19.46 -5.24 -14.40
CA ASN A 93 -18.24 -4.51 -14.76
C ASN A 93 -18.43 -2.97 -14.80
N LEU A 94 -19.68 -2.47 -14.83
CA LEU A 94 -19.96 -1.02 -14.68
C LEU A 94 -19.77 -0.53 -13.25
N SER A 95 -19.94 -1.38 -12.21
CA SER A 95 -19.64 -0.96 -10.84
C SER A 95 -18.16 -0.67 -10.69
N ASP A 96 -17.31 -1.51 -11.28
CA ASP A 96 -15.86 -1.28 -11.32
C ASP A 96 -15.53 0.05 -12.01
N VAL A 97 -16.18 0.39 -13.12
CA VAL A 97 -15.98 1.69 -13.82
C VAL A 97 -16.39 2.87 -12.93
N ILE A 98 -17.53 2.77 -12.23
CA ILE A 98 -18.03 3.84 -11.35
C ILE A 98 -17.07 4.05 -10.17
N LEU A 99 -16.68 2.97 -9.49
CA LEU A 99 -15.82 3.02 -8.30
C LEU A 99 -14.39 3.45 -8.66
N LEU A 100 -13.78 2.86 -9.68
CA LEU A 100 -12.44 3.26 -10.14
C LEU A 100 -12.42 4.71 -10.66
N GLY A 101 -13.51 5.17 -11.27
CA GLY A 101 -13.66 6.56 -11.68
C GLY A 101 -13.77 7.53 -10.49
N LEU A 102 -14.47 7.14 -9.42
CA LEU A 102 -14.48 7.88 -8.16
C LEU A 102 -13.08 7.86 -7.51
N ASP A 103 -12.43 6.71 -7.40
CA ASP A 103 -11.06 6.59 -6.84
C ASP A 103 -10.07 7.48 -7.61
N THR A 104 -10.12 7.43 -8.94
CA THR A 104 -9.31 8.28 -9.82
C THR A 104 -9.57 9.76 -9.54
N THR A 105 -10.82 10.16 -9.29
CA THR A 105 -11.18 11.52 -8.89
C THR A 105 -10.51 11.91 -7.56
N LYS A 106 -10.58 11.06 -6.54
CA LYS A 106 -9.93 11.31 -5.24
C LYS A 106 -8.45 11.56 -5.41
N ILE A 107 -7.80 10.73 -6.21
CA ILE A 107 -6.36 10.80 -6.38
C ILE A 107 -5.95 12.06 -7.15
N LEU A 108 -6.67 12.43 -8.22
CA LEU A 108 -6.41 13.67 -8.96
C LEU A 108 -6.58 14.91 -8.07
N VAL A 109 -7.54 14.89 -7.14
CA VAL A 109 -7.70 15.95 -6.14
C VAL A 109 -6.52 15.98 -5.17
N MET A 110 -6.10 14.83 -4.63
CA MET A 110 -4.96 14.74 -3.71
C MET A 110 -3.65 15.22 -4.34
N GLU A 111 -3.33 14.77 -5.55
CA GLU A 111 -2.13 15.19 -6.29
C GLU A 111 -2.09 16.72 -6.46
N ARG A 112 -3.25 17.33 -6.69
CA ARG A 112 -3.37 18.78 -6.84
C ARG A 112 -3.22 19.54 -5.53
N VAL A 113 -3.67 18.96 -4.42
CA VAL A 113 -3.55 19.55 -3.07
C VAL A 113 -2.12 19.47 -2.55
N GLU A 114 -1.41 18.39 -2.86
CA GLU A 114 -0.04 18.14 -2.40
C GLU A 114 1.05 18.73 -3.34
N ASP A 115 0.65 19.38 -4.45
CA ASP A 115 1.54 19.91 -5.51
C ASP A 115 2.52 18.85 -6.04
N ILE A 116 2.01 17.62 -6.18
CA ILE A 116 2.77 16.47 -6.67
C ILE A 116 2.64 16.38 -8.20
N GLU A 117 3.66 15.82 -8.85
CA GLU A 117 3.64 15.52 -10.28
C GLU A 117 2.44 14.63 -10.63
N HIS A 118 1.66 15.06 -11.63
CA HIS A 118 0.43 14.37 -12.02
C HIS A 118 0.73 12.96 -12.53
N SER A 119 0.12 11.95 -11.93
CA SER A 119 0.33 10.57 -12.36
C SER A 119 -0.41 10.21 -13.65
N ILE A 120 -1.44 10.99 -14.02
CA ILE A 120 -2.19 10.86 -15.27
C ILE A 120 -1.91 12.08 -16.16
N GLN A 121 -1.42 11.83 -17.37
CA GLN A 121 -1.21 12.88 -18.36
C GLN A 121 -2.55 13.38 -18.94
N GLU A 122 -2.60 14.63 -19.41
CA GLU A 122 -3.83 15.23 -19.97
C GLU A 122 -4.41 14.42 -21.14
N THR A 123 -3.56 13.81 -21.98
CA THR A 123 -4.00 12.92 -23.06
C THR A 123 -4.69 11.68 -22.50
N GLN A 124 -4.07 11.00 -21.53
CA GLN A 124 -4.61 9.82 -20.89
C GLN A 124 -5.91 10.12 -20.13
N PHE A 125 -6.02 11.28 -19.47
CA PHE A 125 -7.25 11.72 -18.83
C PHE A 125 -8.40 11.88 -19.84
N ASN A 126 -8.12 12.48 -21.00
CA ASN A 126 -9.11 12.61 -22.07
C ASN A 126 -9.49 11.24 -22.66
N ASP A 127 -8.53 10.32 -22.80
CA ASP A 127 -8.77 8.97 -23.28
C ASP A 127 -9.68 8.18 -22.30
N ILE A 128 -9.45 8.29 -20.99
CA ILE A 128 -10.31 7.70 -19.95
C ILE A 128 -11.74 8.26 -20.07
N CYS A 129 -11.88 9.59 -20.10
CA CYS A 129 -13.20 10.23 -20.21
C CYS A 129 -13.93 9.79 -21.48
N GLY A 130 -13.22 9.73 -22.61
CA GLY A 130 -13.75 9.30 -23.90
C GLY A 130 -14.17 7.83 -23.90
N ALA A 131 -13.36 6.94 -23.30
CA ALA A 131 -13.66 5.52 -23.20
C ALA A 131 -14.93 5.26 -22.36
N ILE A 132 -15.05 5.90 -21.18
CA ILE A 132 -16.25 5.77 -20.34
C ILE A 132 -17.48 6.31 -21.08
N HIS A 133 -17.37 7.48 -21.72
CA HIS A 133 -18.48 8.06 -22.47
C HIS A 133 -18.89 7.20 -23.69
N SER A 134 -17.95 6.48 -24.31
CA SER A 134 -18.23 5.61 -25.45
C SER A 134 -19.15 4.43 -25.10
N ILE A 135 -19.20 4.01 -23.83
CA ILE A 135 -20.12 2.96 -23.33
C ILE A 135 -21.58 3.30 -23.66
N CYS A 136 -21.96 4.58 -23.56
CA CYS A 136 -23.32 5.08 -23.83
C CYS A 136 -23.75 4.93 -25.31
N HIS A 137 -22.79 4.86 -26.24
CA HIS A 137 -23.03 4.94 -27.67
C HIS A 137 -22.66 3.65 -28.43
N THR A 138 -22.32 2.59 -27.71
CA THR A 138 -21.81 1.35 -28.29
C THR A 138 -22.95 0.40 -28.66
N PRO A 139 -22.95 -0.21 -29.85
CA PRO A 139 -23.95 -1.23 -30.20
C PRO A 139 -23.83 -2.47 -29.31
N ASP A 140 -24.96 -3.16 -29.06
CA ASP A 140 -25.09 -4.29 -28.10
C ASP A 140 -23.99 -5.37 -28.19
N ASN A 141 -23.42 -5.60 -29.39
CA ASN A 141 -22.40 -6.62 -29.61
C ASN A 141 -20.98 -6.25 -29.14
N ASN A 142 -20.72 -4.97 -28.83
CA ASN A 142 -19.41 -4.47 -28.40
C ASN A 142 -19.44 -3.83 -27.00
N PHE A 143 -20.58 -3.92 -26.31
CA PHE A 143 -20.81 -3.27 -25.01
C PHE A 143 -19.80 -3.71 -23.95
N GLU A 144 -19.60 -5.03 -23.81
CA GLU A 144 -18.68 -5.60 -22.82
C GLU A 144 -17.21 -5.22 -23.11
N THR A 145 -16.79 -5.28 -24.38
CA THR A 145 -15.45 -4.85 -24.81
C THR A 145 -15.20 -3.37 -24.54
N SER A 146 -16.22 -2.53 -24.61
CA SER A 146 -16.07 -1.08 -24.33
C SER A 146 -15.93 -0.80 -22.84
N ILE A 147 -16.59 -1.59 -22.00
CA ILE A 147 -16.40 -1.57 -20.54
C ILE A 147 -14.99 -2.06 -20.20
N GLU A 148 -14.55 -3.20 -20.76
CA GLU A 148 -13.20 -3.72 -20.56
C GLU A 148 -12.12 -2.71 -20.99
N TYR A 149 -12.33 -2.03 -22.11
CA TYR A 149 -11.41 -0.98 -22.56
C TYR A 149 -11.35 0.19 -21.57
N ALA A 150 -12.49 0.70 -21.11
CA ALA A 150 -12.54 1.75 -20.09
C ALA A 150 -11.85 1.31 -18.79
N LEU A 151 -12.06 0.05 -18.35
CA LEU A 151 -11.41 -0.53 -17.18
C LEU A 151 -9.89 -0.64 -17.35
N SER A 152 -9.41 -1.04 -18.53
CA SER A 152 -7.97 -1.10 -18.81
C SER A 152 -7.29 0.27 -18.83
N LEU A 153 -8.02 1.35 -19.13
CA LEU A 153 -7.47 2.71 -19.04
C LEU A 153 -7.54 3.27 -17.62
N LEU A 154 -8.62 2.95 -16.90
CA LEU A 154 -8.78 3.29 -15.49
C LEU A 154 -7.77 2.53 -14.63
N ASN A 155 -7.45 1.28 -14.96
CA ASN A 155 -6.51 0.40 -14.30
C ASN A 155 -5.53 -0.17 -15.34
N PRO A 156 -4.53 0.60 -15.79
CA PRO A 156 -3.55 0.15 -16.77
C PRO A 156 -2.83 -1.09 -16.25
N PRO A 157 -2.78 -2.18 -17.03
CA PRO A 157 -1.92 -3.31 -16.68
C PRO A 157 -0.49 -2.80 -16.61
N SER A 158 0.23 -3.17 -15.55
CA SER A 158 1.68 -2.95 -15.43
C SER A 158 2.34 -3.41 -16.74
N ASP A 159 3.20 -2.58 -17.35
CA ASP A 159 3.83 -2.82 -18.65
C ASP A 159 4.60 -4.16 -18.71
N THR A 160 3.90 -5.28 -18.92
CA THR A 160 4.47 -6.62 -19.22
C THR A 160 3.55 -7.49 -20.08
N GLU A 161 2.55 -6.93 -20.76
CA GLU A 161 1.76 -7.67 -21.76
C GLU A 161 1.55 -6.85 -23.05
N GLN A 162 2.65 -6.57 -23.77
CA GLN A 162 2.58 -6.34 -25.21
C GLN A 162 3.18 -7.55 -25.93
N GLU A 163 2.36 -8.57 -26.18
CA GLU A 163 2.60 -9.44 -27.34
C GLU A 163 2.51 -8.57 -28.59
N SER A 164 3.66 -8.31 -29.20
CA SER A 164 3.75 -7.64 -30.50
C SER A 164 3.07 -8.52 -31.56
N PRO A 165 2.23 -7.98 -32.47
CA PRO A 165 1.66 -8.78 -33.56
C PRO A 165 2.78 -9.24 -34.52
N PRO A 166 2.59 -10.38 -35.22
CA PRO A 166 3.65 -11.02 -35.98
C PRO A 166 4.07 -10.12 -37.16
N THR A 167 5.33 -9.69 -37.15
CA THR A 167 5.90 -8.93 -38.26
C THR A 167 6.16 -9.88 -39.43
N ILE A 168 5.42 -9.66 -40.53
CA ILE A 168 5.65 -10.33 -41.81
C ILE A 168 6.99 -9.87 -42.37
N ALA A 169 7.83 -10.85 -42.71
CA ALA A 169 9.16 -10.68 -43.29
C ALA A 169 9.14 -9.87 -44.60
N THR A 170 10.04 -8.91 -44.71
CA THR A 170 10.64 -8.51 -45.99
C THR A 170 12.15 -8.31 -45.84
N ASN A 171 12.86 -8.89 -46.80
CA ASN A 171 14.31 -8.97 -46.92
C ASN A 171 14.99 -7.58 -47.03
N SER A 172 16.22 -7.44 -46.53
CA SER A 172 17.46 -7.35 -47.34
C SER A 172 18.59 -6.54 -46.68
N VAL A 173 19.70 -7.25 -46.39
CA VAL A 173 21.12 -6.99 -46.74
C VAL A 173 21.84 -5.68 -46.30
N ALA A 174 23.10 -5.91 -45.86
CA ALA A 174 24.27 -5.01 -45.71
C ALA A 174 24.49 -4.46 -44.28
N THR A 175 25.66 -4.47 -43.65
CA THR A 175 27.05 -4.83 -44.05
C THR A 175 27.92 -4.92 -42.78
N LEU A 176 29.03 -5.65 -42.91
CA LEU A 176 30.13 -5.85 -41.96
C LEU A 176 30.83 -4.55 -41.53
N SER A 177 31.27 -4.48 -40.26
CA SER A 177 32.64 -4.10 -39.82
C SER A 177 32.68 -4.12 -38.28
N GLU A 178 33.37 -5.07 -37.65
CA GLU A 178 34.83 -5.20 -37.46
C GLU A 178 35.40 -4.40 -36.26
N ILE A 179 36.07 -5.17 -35.39
CA ILE A 179 37.34 -4.89 -34.70
C ILE A 179 37.29 -4.25 -33.29
N SER A 180 37.43 -5.16 -32.32
CA SER A 180 38.54 -5.27 -31.35
C SER A 180 38.81 -4.18 -30.30
N ALA A 181 38.51 -4.57 -29.06
CA ALA A 181 39.46 -5.05 -28.04
C ALA A 181 40.26 -4.06 -27.16
N THR A 182 40.31 -4.45 -25.88
CA THR A 182 41.44 -4.34 -24.91
C THR A 182 41.71 -2.93 -24.32
N THR A 183 42.06 -2.69 -23.05
CA THR A 183 42.66 -3.47 -21.94
C THR A 183 42.62 -2.64 -20.64
N GLN A 184 42.73 -3.29 -19.46
CA GLN A 184 43.45 -2.92 -18.22
C GLN A 184 43.11 -1.59 -17.49
N ALA A 185 42.69 -1.54 -16.22
CA ALA A 185 43.22 -2.06 -14.93
C ALA A 185 44.32 -1.21 -14.24
N ALA A 186 43.90 -0.57 -13.12
CA ALA A 186 44.59 -0.39 -11.81
C ALA A 186 45.73 0.69 -11.67
N PRO A 187 46.24 0.99 -10.45
CA PRO A 187 45.61 1.47 -9.19
C PRO A 187 46.46 2.57 -8.44
N ALA A 188 46.10 2.84 -7.16
CA ALA A 188 46.94 3.38 -6.04
C ALA A 188 47.09 4.93 -5.95
N GLN A 189 47.27 5.62 -4.82
CA GLN A 189 47.29 5.39 -3.35
C GLN A 189 47.53 6.77 -2.65
N LEU A 190 47.44 6.80 -1.30
CA LEU A 190 48.05 7.75 -0.31
C LEU A 190 47.31 9.07 -0.02
N ASN A 191 47.26 9.65 1.20
CA ASN A 191 47.53 9.25 2.60
C ASN A 191 47.23 10.47 3.52
N SER A 192 47.21 10.23 4.85
CA SER A 192 47.45 11.15 5.99
C SER A 192 46.30 12.07 6.45
N SER A 193 46.09 12.43 7.73
CA SER A 193 46.52 11.99 9.06
C SER A 193 45.68 12.77 10.11
N ASN A 194 45.43 12.14 11.26
CA ASN A 194 44.80 12.59 12.53
C ASN A 194 45.54 13.77 13.25
N PRO A 195 45.19 14.21 14.50
CA PRO A 195 43.90 14.46 15.20
C PRO A 195 43.92 15.82 15.99
N PHE A 196 42.82 16.21 16.69
CA PHE A 196 42.84 17.29 17.69
C PHE A 196 42.16 16.88 19.02
N ILE A 197 42.74 17.35 20.12
CA ILE A 197 42.51 16.99 21.53
C ILE A 197 41.61 18.03 22.26
N ALA A 198 40.80 17.50 23.18
CA ALA A 198 40.25 18.04 24.44
C ALA A 198 39.46 19.37 24.49
N SER A 199 38.32 19.30 25.21
CA SER A 199 38.15 20.15 26.40
C SER A 199 37.31 19.44 27.47
N GLN A 200 37.80 19.56 28.70
CA GLN A 200 37.31 18.99 29.95
C GLN A 200 36.90 20.19 30.81
N GLN A 201 35.66 20.24 31.31
CA GLN A 201 35.28 21.07 32.46
C GLN A 201 33.85 20.74 32.92
N ALA A 202 33.74 20.18 34.13
CA ALA A 202 32.78 20.55 35.18
C ALA A 202 32.73 19.44 36.24
N GLY A 203 33.61 19.55 37.23
CA GLY A 203 33.43 18.90 38.53
C GLY A 203 32.56 19.75 39.45
N MET A 204 32.15 19.14 40.57
CA MET A 204 31.39 19.69 41.72
C MET A 204 29.86 19.68 41.60
N LEU A 205 29.26 18.57 42.03
CA LEU A 205 28.34 18.60 43.18
C LEU A 205 28.14 17.17 43.73
N VAL A 206 28.95 16.79 44.72
CA VAL A 206 28.63 15.66 45.62
C VAL A 206 28.60 16.22 47.02
N THR A 207 27.41 16.44 47.59
CA THR A 207 27.20 16.25 49.03
C THR A 207 25.72 16.15 49.39
N LYS A 208 25.42 15.24 50.31
CA LYS A 208 24.18 15.06 51.09
C LYS A 208 23.01 14.41 50.36
N ILE A 209 22.91 13.07 50.44
CA ILE A 209 21.89 12.37 51.25
C ILE A 209 22.49 11.03 51.69
N ALA A 210 23.03 10.97 52.91
CA ALA A 210 23.29 9.71 53.60
C ALA A 210 22.30 9.63 54.75
N SER A 211 21.27 8.77 54.61
CA SER A 211 20.47 8.13 55.66
C SER A 211 19.24 7.48 55.03
N GLN A 212 19.35 6.23 54.58
CA GLN A 212 18.21 5.32 54.40
C GLN A 212 18.59 3.94 54.96
N PRO A 213 17.66 3.22 55.60
CA PRO A 213 17.93 1.91 56.17
C PRO A 213 18.12 0.86 55.07
N SER A 214 19.00 -0.09 55.32
CA SER A 214 19.33 -1.21 54.43
C SER A 214 18.07 -1.95 53.98
N MET A 215 17.74 -1.90 52.69
CA MET A 215 16.80 -2.83 52.07
C MET A 215 17.53 -4.15 51.82
N GLU A 216 16.99 -5.26 52.34
CA GLU A 216 17.40 -6.62 51.95
C GLU A 216 17.38 -6.75 50.43
N GLN A 217 18.43 -7.34 49.86
CA GLN A 217 18.46 -7.66 48.44
C GLN A 217 17.34 -8.67 48.13
N PRO A 218 16.60 -8.48 47.01
CA PRO A 218 15.62 -9.47 46.59
C PRO A 218 16.35 -10.80 46.29
N PRO A 219 15.71 -11.96 46.58
CA PRO A 219 16.32 -13.25 46.33
C PRO A 219 16.68 -13.40 44.85
N SER A 220 17.83 -14.01 44.59
CA SER A 220 18.31 -14.33 43.24
C SER A 220 17.24 -15.10 42.47
N PRO A 221 17.01 -14.81 41.18
CA PRO A 221 16.04 -15.53 40.38
C PRO A 221 16.38 -17.04 40.36
N PRO A 222 15.38 -17.93 40.34
CA PRO A 222 15.62 -19.36 40.34
C PRO A 222 16.47 -19.76 39.13
N THR A 223 17.56 -20.48 39.39
CA THR A 223 18.42 -21.05 38.35
C THR A 223 17.60 -22.05 37.54
N ILE A 224 17.26 -21.69 36.30
CA ILE A 224 16.61 -22.59 35.35
C ILE A 224 17.63 -23.69 35.02
N PRO A 225 17.27 -24.99 35.11
CA PRO A 225 18.19 -26.07 34.77
C PRO A 225 18.62 -25.94 33.30
N ASN A 226 19.94 -25.87 33.08
CA ASN A 226 20.57 -25.94 31.76
C ASN A 226 20.29 -27.31 31.16
N THR A 227 19.15 -27.42 30.49
CA THR A 227 18.86 -28.52 29.58
C THR A 227 19.56 -28.14 28.28
N GLU A 228 20.49 -28.94 27.77
CA GLU A 228 21.07 -28.72 26.44
C GLU A 228 19.94 -28.81 25.41
N ILE A 229 19.40 -27.66 25.00
CA ILE A 229 18.41 -27.58 23.93
C ILE A 229 19.19 -27.68 22.62
N LYS A 230 18.76 -28.56 21.71
CA LYS A 230 19.40 -28.63 20.39
C LYS A 230 19.03 -27.38 19.59
N PRO A 231 19.91 -26.86 18.73
CA PRO A 231 19.63 -25.65 17.94
C PRO A 231 18.30 -25.68 17.15
N GLY A 232 17.88 -26.85 16.65
CA GLY A 232 16.59 -27.01 15.95
C GLY A 232 15.37 -27.07 16.88
N ASP A 233 15.54 -27.49 18.14
CA ASP A 233 14.46 -27.52 19.13
C ASP A 233 14.17 -26.11 19.68
N GLU A 234 15.21 -25.26 19.80
CA GLU A 234 15.07 -23.83 20.15
C GLU A 234 14.31 -23.05 19.06
N LEU A 235 14.67 -23.24 17.79
CA LEU A 235 14.01 -22.59 16.66
C LEU A 235 12.51 -22.94 16.61
N ASN A 236 12.17 -24.21 16.79
CA ASN A 236 10.78 -24.66 16.83
C ASN A 236 10.03 -24.10 18.05
N ALA A 237 10.68 -24.01 19.22
CA ALA A 237 10.08 -23.43 20.42
C ALA A 237 9.79 -21.93 20.24
N ASP A 238 10.73 -21.18 19.68
CA ASP A 238 10.58 -19.75 19.35
C ASP A 238 9.44 -19.53 18.35
N MET A 239 9.39 -20.31 17.28
CA MET A 239 8.33 -20.21 16.27
C MET A 239 6.95 -20.49 16.85
N ASN A 240 6.81 -21.51 17.70
CA ASN A 240 5.57 -21.79 18.40
C ASN A 240 5.18 -20.65 19.35
N PHE A 241 6.16 -20.05 20.03
CA PHE A 241 5.95 -18.89 20.88
C PHE A 241 5.48 -17.67 20.07
N PHE A 242 6.12 -17.36 18.94
CA PHE A 242 5.72 -16.25 18.06
C PHE A 242 4.32 -16.44 17.50
N ALA A 243 3.98 -17.64 17.02
CA ALA A 243 2.64 -17.96 16.51
C ALA A 243 1.56 -17.86 17.59
N ALA A 244 1.84 -18.33 18.82
CA ALA A 244 0.89 -18.24 19.92
C ALA A 244 0.69 -16.77 20.37
N LEU A 245 1.77 -15.98 20.34
CA LEU A 245 1.74 -14.58 20.70
C LEU A 245 1.00 -13.73 19.68
N SER A 246 1.28 -13.90 18.38
CA SER A 246 0.60 -13.18 17.30
C SER A 246 -0.92 -13.37 17.38
N LYS A 247 -1.38 -14.62 17.56
CA LYS A 247 -2.78 -14.94 17.75
C LYS A 247 -3.42 -14.21 18.95
N HIS A 248 -2.70 -14.04 20.05
CA HIS A 248 -3.20 -13.26 21.19
C HIS A 248 -3.24 -11.76 20.90
N ILE A 249 -2.27 -11.23 20.16
CA ILE A 249 -2.26 -9.82 19.76
C ILE A 249 -3.47 -9.49 18.88
N GLU A 250 -3.81 -10.38 17.94
CA GLU A 250 -4.99 -10.25 17.09
C GLU A 250 -6.28 -10.05 17.90
N THR A 251 -6.45 -10.78 19.02
CA THR A 251 -7.67 -10.67 19.86
C THR A 251 -7.93 -9.27 20.44
N ARG A 252 -6.95 -8.35 20.38
CA ARG A 252 -7.13 -6.95 20.80
C ARG A 252 -8.01 -6.16 19.84
N SER A 253 -8.26 -6.66 18.63
CA SER A 253 -9.10 -6.03 17.62
C SER A 253 -9.92 -7.09 16.87
N CYS A 254 -11.22 -6.88 16.74
CA CYS A 254 -12.04 -7.75 15.88
C CYS A 254 -11.61 -7.69 14.41
N TYR A 255 -10.91 -6.62 14.00
CA TYR A 255 -10.42 -6.43 12.63
C TYR A 255 -9.18 -7.28 12.29
N TRP A 256 -8.52 -7.87 13.29
CA TRP A 256 -7.27 -8.60 13.09
C TRP A 256 -7.45 -10.13 13.06
N GLU A 257 -8.68 -10.63 13.17
CA GLU A 257 -8.91 -12.08 13.21
C GLU A 257 -8.43 -12.76 11.92
N GLY A 258 -7.48 -13.68 12.06
CA GLY A 258 -6.90 -14.44 10.95
C GLY A 258 -5.98 -13.64 10.02
N ARG A 259 -5.63 -12.40 10.39
CA ARG A 259 -4.75 -11.52 9.61
C ARG A 259 -3.37 -12.11 9.39
N THR A 260 -2.76 -12.59 10.45
CA THR A 260 -1.40 -13.13 10.42
C THR A 260 -1.29 -14.34 9.50
N GLU A 261 -2.31 -15.20 9.47
CA GLU A 261 -2.33 -16.38 8.61
C GLU A 261 -2.43 -16.01 7.13
N ARG A 262 -3.32 -15.08 6.77
CA ARG A 262 -3.44 -14.56 5.39
C ARG A 262 -2.15 -13.89 4.93
N ILE A 263 -1.56 -13.04 5.77
CA ILE A 263 -0.29 -12.37 5.47
C ILE A 263 0.82 -13.41 5.26
N LEU A 264 0.87 -14.44 6.11
CA LEU A 264 1.90 -15.47 6.03
C LEU A 264 1.79 -16.29 4.74
N GLU A 265 0.59 -16.71 4.37
CA GLU A 265 0.35 -17.49 3.16
C GLU A 265 0.82 -16.72 1.92
N LEU A 266 0.40 -15.46 1.78
CA LEU A 266 0.79 -14.59 0.67
C LEU A 266 2.30 -14.34 0.66
N ALA A 267 2.92 -14.08 1.82
CA ALA A 267 4.34 -13.76 1.91
C ALA A 267 5.21 -14.94 1.48
N LEU A 268 4.88 -16.14 1.94
CA LEU A 268 5.62 -17.35 1.56
C LEU A 268 5.40 -17.70 0.08
N ALA A 269 4.18 -17.56 -0.44
CA ALA A 269 3.89 -17.80 -1.85
C ALA A 269 4.64 -16.81 -2.77
N MET A 270 4.62 -15.51 -2.46
CA MET A 270 5.39 -14.50 -3.20
C MET A 270 6.89 -14.78 -3.16
N ASN A 271 7.44 -15.10 -1.98
CA ASN A 271 8.85 -15.40 -1.82
C ASN A 271 9.26 -16.65 -2.63
N THR A 272 8.42 -17.70 -2.61
CA THR A 272 8.63 -18.94 -3.37
C THR A 272 8.62 -18.67 -4.88
N LEU A 273 7.62 -17.91 -5.36
CA LEU A 273 7.47 -17.56 -6.77
C LEU A 273 8.71 -16.84 -7.34
N LYS A 274 9.39 -16.04 -6.51
CA LYS A 274 10.59 -15.27 -6.89
C LYS A 274 11.91 -15.93 -6.47
N GLY A 275 11.90 -17.23 -6.18
CA GLY A 275 13.11 -18.03 -5.95
C GLY A 275 13.70 -17.88 -4.55
N GLU A 276 12.86 -17.67 -3.53
CA GLU A 276 13.22 -17.68 -2.11
C GLU A 276 14.35 -16.71 -1.73
N ARG A 277 14.22 -15.45 -2.20
CA ARG A 277 15.23 -14.40 -1.94
C ARG A 277 15.38 -14.05 -0.46
N THR A 278 14.38 -14.35 0.35
CA THR A 278 14.42 -14.26 1.81
C THR A 278 14.29 -15.66 2.42
N ASP A 279 15.04 -15.96 3.48
CA ASP A 279 14.89 -17.21 4.24
C ASP A 279 13.43 -17.36 4.73
N PRO A 280 12.69 -18.41 4.30
CA PRO A 280 11.30 -18.62 4.69
C PRO A 280 11.09 -18.67 6.21
N VAL A 281 12.05 -19.17 6.98
CA VAL A 281 11.96 -19.26 8.44
C VAL A 281 11.99 -17.86 9.07
N GLN A 282 12.92 -17.01 8.60
CA GLN A 282 13.03 -15.63 9.05
C GLN A 282 11.82 -14.79 8.60
N LEU A 283 11.33 -15.01 7.38
CA LEU A 283 10.14 -14.34 6.88
C LEU A 283 8.91 -14.71 7.71
N THR A 284 8.74 -16.00 8.05
CA THR A 284 7.65 -16.47 8.90
C THR A 284 7.72 -15.82 10.30
N ALA A 285 8.89 -15.79 10.92
CA ALA A 285 9.08 -15.13 12.21
C ALA A 285 8.78 -13.62 12.14
N ALA A 286 9.18 -12.96 11.05
CA ALA A 286 8.87 -11.55 10.82
C ALA A 286 7.37 -11.30 10.70
N VAL A 287 6.65 -12.13 9.94
CA VAL A 287 5.19 -12.03 9.81
C VAL A 287 4.52 -12.16 11.17
N TYR A 288 4.92 -13.13 12.00
CA TYR A 288 4.35 -13.27 13.35
C TYR A 288 4.63 -12.08 14.26
N MET A 289 5.75 -11.38 14.08
CA MET A 289 6.27 -10.44 15.08
C MET A 289 6.32 -8.98 14.62
N HIS A 290 6.06 -8.65 13.35
CA HIS A 290 6.18 -7.28 12.83
C HIS A 290 5.35 -6.26 13.64
N ASP A 291 4.13 -6.64 14.00
CA ASP A 291 3.19 -5.84 14.80
C ASP A 291 3.26 -6.11 16.31
N PHE A 292 4.28 -6.81 16.80
CA PHE A 292 4.44 -7.08 18.24
C PHE A 292 4.32 -5.82 19.10
N GLY A 293 4.86 -4.70 18.63
CA GLY A 293 4.78 -3.42 19.33
C GLY A 293 3.34 -2.87 19.49
N MET A 294 2.42 -3.25 18.60
CA MET A 294 1.01 -2.82 18.66
C MET A 294 0.30 -3.36 19.91
N ALA A 295 0.78 -4.47 20.47
CA ALA A 295 0.27 -5.06 21.72
C ALA A 295 0.31 -4.09 22.91
N PHE A 296 1.23 -3.12 22.88
CA PHE A 296 1.47 -2.17 23.97
C PHE A 296 0.75 -0.82 23.78
N LEU A 297 0.01 -0.65 22.69
CA LEU A 297 -0.75 0.57 22.46
C LEU A 297 -2.03 0.60 23.33
N PRO A 298 -2.45 1.79 23.80
CA PRO A 298 -3.72 1.95 24.51
C PRO A 298 -4.89 1.47 23.65
N ILE A 299 -5.86 0.77 24.24
CA ILE A 299 -7.01 0.23 23.51
C ILE A 299 -7.83 1.34 22.83
N GLN A 300 -7.91 2.52 23.47
CA GLN A 300 -8.59 3.69 22.91
C GLN A 300 -7.90 4.22 21.66
N LEU A 301 -6.58 4.05 21.55
CA LEU A 301 -5.82 4.43 20.37
C LEU A 301 -5.99 3.40 19.25
N LEU A 302 -6.00 2.11 19.59
CA LEU A 302 -6.22 1.01 18.64
C LEU A 302 -7.62 1.06 18.01
N HIS A 303 -8.64 1.47 18.76
CA HIS A 303 -10.04 1.53 18.30
C HIS A 303 -10.51 2.95 17.96
N LYS A 304 -9.57 3.88 17.78
CA LYS A 304 -9.90 5.27 17.49
C LYS A 304 -10.46 5.39 16.07
N LYS A 305 -11.67 5.94 15.94
CA LYS A 305 -12.33 6.18 14.64
C LYS A 305 -12.00 7.55 14.03
N ASP A 306 -11.71 8.53 14.87
CA ASP A 306 -11.31 9.87 14.42
C ASP A 306 -9.87 9.88 13.90
N GLN A 307 -9.53 10.90 13.09
CA GLN A 307 -8.16 11.07 12.60
C GLN A 307 -7.11 11.01 13.73
N LEU A 308 -6.03 10.28 13.45
CA LEU A 308 -4.89 10.15 14.34
C LEU A 308 -4.15 11.50 14.41
N ASN A 309 -4.01 12.07 15.61
CA ASN A 309 -3.22 13.29 15.76
C ASN A 309 -1.72 12.98 15.67
N PHE A 310 -0.89 14.02 15.66
CA PHE A 310 0.56 13.87 15.60
C PHE A 310 1.15 13.00 16.72
N GLY A 311 0.64 13.14 17.96
CA GLY A 311 1.08 12.36 19.11
C GLY A 311 0.67 10.88 19.03
N ASP A 312 -0.49 10.59 18.44
CA ASP A 312 -0.98 9.24 18.17
C ASP A 312 -0.12 8.55 17.11
N ASN A 313 0.19 9.26 16.02
CA ASN A 313 1.12 8.80 14.98
C ASN A 313 2.50 8.48 15.54
N ILE A 314 3.06 9.31 16.44
CA ILE A 314 4.35 9.02 17.08
C ILE A 314 4.29 7.70 17.86
N LYS A 315 3.20 7.41 18.57
CA LYS A 315 3.08 6.18 19.36
C LYS A 315 3.01 4.95 18.45
N ILE A 316 2.17 5.01 17.41
CA ILE A 316 2.00 3.91 16.45
C ILE A 316 3.33 3.63 15.74
N ARG A 317 4.02 4.66 15.23
CA ARG A 317 5.29 4.51 14.47
C ARG A 317 6.45 3.89 15.26
N ARG A 318 6.29 3.66 16.57
CA ARG A 318 7.30 2.97 17.41
C ARG A 318 7.18 1.45 17.37
N HIS A 319 6.05 0.89 16.93
CA HIS A 319 5.87 -0.56 16.95
C HIS A 319 6.93 -1.37 16.16
N PRO A 320 7.44 -0.93 14.99
CA PRO A 320 8.45 -1.71 14.25
C PRO A 320 9.76 -1.80 15.05
N LYS A 321 10.10 -0.71 15.76
CA LYS A 321 11.29 -0.64 16.60
C LYS A 321 11.19 -1.58 17.80
N MET A 322 10.00 -1.72 18.38
CA MET A 322 9.75 -2.64 19.49
C MET A 322 9.89 -4.11 19.05
N ALA A 323 9.33 -4.46 17.89
CA ALA A 323 9.50 -5.79 17.28
C ALA A 323 10.99 -6.10 17.02
N TYR A 324 11.72 -5.15 16.43
CA TYR A 324 13.15 -5.26 16.20
C TYR A 324 13.96 -5.50 17.49
N ASP A 325 13.71 -4.69 18.52
CA ASP A 325 14.45 -4.77 19.77
C ASP A 325 14.19 -6.07 20.53
N PHE A 326 13.01 -6.66 20.36
CA PHE A 326 12.66 -7.97 20.88
C PHE A 326 13.42 -9.08 20.14
N LEU A 327 13.24 -9.17 18.81
CA LEU A 327 13.84 -10.23 17.98
C LEU A 327 15.38 -10.23 18.03
N ARG A 328 16.01 -9.05 18.04
CA ARG A 328 17.49 -8.92 18.14
C ARG A 328 18.07 -9.44 19.44
N ARG A 329 17.28 -9.57 20.51
CA ARG A 329 17.73 -10.12 21.80
C ARG A 329 17.68 -11.64 21.84
N MET A 330 16.98 -12.27 20.89
CA MET A 330 16.82 -13.73 20.81
C MET A 330 17.90 -14.38 19.91
N GLY A 331 18.89 -13.63 19.44
CA GLY A 331 20.16 -14.13 18.87
C GLY A 331 20.10 -14.67 17.45
N GLN A 332 19.07 -15.44 17.09
CA GLN A 332 18.95 -16.12 15.80
C GLN A 332 17.96 -15.48 14.81
N TRP A 333 17.38 -14.34 15.16
CA TRP A 333 16.27 -13.69 14.43
C TRP A 333 16.66 -12.35 13.80
N ASP A 334 17.90 -12.23 13.33
CA ASP A 334 18.44 -10.97 12.82
C ASP A 334 17.75 -10.47 11.55
N MET A 335 17.47 -11.39 10.62
CA MET A 335 16.76 -11.04 9.39
C MET A 335 15.28 -10.76 9.68
N ALA A 336 14.64 -11.56 10.53
CA ALA A 336 13.27 -11.30 10.97
C ALA A 336 13.14 -9.92 11.63
N ALA A 337 14.09 -9.55 12.50
CA ALA A 337 14.14 -8.22 13.08
C ALA A 337 14.28 -7.13 12.01
N THR A 338 15.17 -7.35 11.02
CA THR A 338 15.39 -6.41 9.92
C THR A 338 14.14 -6.23 9.07
N ILE A 339 13.42 -7.31 8.76
CA ILE A 339 12.13 -7.25 8.07
C ILE A 339 11.12 -6.46 8.90
N ALA A 340 10.98 -6.80 10.19
CA ALA A 340 10.04 -6.16 11.10
C ALA A 340 10.31 -4.65 11.27
N ILE A 341 11.56 -4.18 11.32
CA ILE A 341 11.82 -2.73 11.44
C ILE A 341 11.58 -1.98 10.13
N GLN A 342 11.70 -2.67 8.98
CA GLN A 342 11.68 -2.04 7.66
C GLN A 342 10.32 -2.15 6.95
N HIS A 343 9.34 -2.89 7.47
CA HIS A 343 8.08 -3.16 6.75
C HIS A 343 7.21 -1.90 6.46
N HIS A 344 7.50 -0.76 7.10
CA HIS A 344 6.89 0.54 6.79
C HIS A 344 7.85 1.52 6.10
N GLU A 345 9.02 1.05 5.67
CA GLU A 345 9.88 1.80 4.75
C GLU A 345 9.26 1.79 3.35
N ARG A 346 9.51 2.85 2.58
CA ARG A 346 8.94 3.06 1.25
C ARG A 346 10.08 3.22 0.25
N LEU A 347 9.94 2.74 -0.98
CA LEU A 347 11.07 2.81 -1.94
C LEU A 347 11.54 4.25 -2.21
N ASP A 348 10.62 5.22 -2.17
CA ASP A 348 10.86 6.67 -2.29
C ASP A 348 11.61 7.30 -1.09
N GLY A 349 11.71 6.59 0.04
CA GLY A 349 12.33 7.04 1.29
C GLY A 349 11.44 7.91 2.18
N ASN A 350 10.15 8.06 1.85
CA ASN A 350 9.18 8.75 2.71
C ASN A 350 8.62 7.83 3.82
N GLY A 351 9.11 6.59 3.90
CA GLY A 351 8.76 5.63 4.92
C GLY A 351 9.42 5.90 6.28
N TYR A 352 9.27 4.94 7.20
CA TYR A 352 9.81 5.05 8.56
C TYR A 352 10.22 3.67 9.09
N PRO A 353 11.09 3.59 10.13
CA PRO A 353 11.62 4.69 10.95
C PRO A 353 12.90 5.36 10.44
N ARG A 354 13.57 4.82 9.42
CA ARG A 354 14.88 5.30 8.95
C ARG A 354 14.83 6.04 7.61
N GLY A 355 13.74 5.92 6.85
CA GLY A 355 13.60 6.57 5.54
C GLY A 355 14.52 5.93 4.49
N LEU A 356 14.62 4.60 4.52
CA LEU A 356 15.46 3.82 3.59
C LEU A 356 14.90 3.88 2.18
N LYS A 357 15.77 3.78 1.15
CA LYS A 357 15.37 3.88 -0.26
C LYS A 357 15.71 2.63 -1.05
N GLY A 358 14.82 2.27 -1.99
CA GLY A 358 15.07 1.24 -3.00
C GLY A 358 15.69 -0.05 -2.47
N ASN A 359 16.98 -0.24 -2.75
CA ASN A 359 17.75 -1.45 -2.41
C ASN A 359 18.27 -1.50 -0.97
N GLU A 360 18.12 -0.43 -0.18
CA GLU A 360 18.44 -0.43 1.25
C GLU A 360 17.40 -1.22 2.08
N ILE A 361 16.21 -1.41 1.51
CA ILE A 361 15.12 -2.18 2.10
C ILE A 361 15.29 -3.65 1.67
N CYS A 362 15.27 -4.57 2.65
CA CYS A 362 15.40 -6.00 2.38
C CYS A 362 14.17 -6.56 1.67
N ASP A 363 14.34 -7.64 0.92
CA ASP A 363 13.27 -8.24 0.12
C ASP A 363 12.08 -8.69 0.98
N GLY A 364 12.32 -9.30 2.14
CA GLY A 364 11.24 -9.68 3.07
C GLY A 364 10.42 -8.48 3.57
N ALA A 365 11.03 -7.31 3.77
CA ALA A 365 10.29 -6.10 4.14
C ALA A 365 9.46 -5.55 2.98
N LYS A 366 9.96 -5.62 1.75
CA LYS A 366 9.19 -5.24 0.55
C LYS A 366 7.97 -6.13 0.38
N ILE A 367 8.14 -7.44 0.52
CA ILE A 367 7.03 -8.41 0.52
C ILE A 367 6.01 -8.04 1.59
N LEU A 368 6.46 -7.92 2.84
CA LEU A 368 5.56 -7.65 3.96
C LEU A 368 4.84 -6.31 3.84
N SER A 369 5.50 -5.25 3.36
CA SER A 369 4.89 -3.92 3.18
C SER A 369 3.70 -3.92 2.21
N ILE A 370 3.79 -4.70 1.14
CA ILE A 370 2.73 -4.82 0.12
C ILE A 370 1.54 -5.56 0.73
N ILE A 371 1.80 -6.72 1.33
CA ILE A 371 0.75 -7.59 1.86
C ILE A 371 0.07 -6.95 3.08
N ASP A 372 0.84 -6.30 3.96
CA ASP A 372 0.31 -5.58 5.11
C ASP A 372 -0.61 -4.42 4.69
N THR A 373 -0.18 -3.64 3.70
CA THR A 373 -1.03 -2.56 3.15
C THR A 373 -2.29 -3.12 2.51
N PHE A 374 -2.17 -4.24 1.77
CA PHE A 374 -3.31 -4.91 1.16
C PHE A 374 -4.29 -5.45 2.20
N ASP A 375 -3.82 -6.16 3.23
CA ASP A 375 -4.70 -6.73 4.27
C ASP A 375 -5.37 -5.62 5.07
N ALA A 376 -4.63 -4.58 5.47
CA ALA A 376 -5.23 -3.43 6.16
C ALA A 376 -6.36 -2.78 5.34
N ARG A 377 -6.16 -2.58 4.03
CA ARG A 377 -7.18 -1.95 3.17
C ARG A 377 -8.34 -2.88 2.85
N THR A 378 -8.06 -4.15 2.57
CA THR A 378 -9.12 -5.11 2.26
C THR A 378 -9.92 -5.50 3.48
N HIS A 379 -9.36 -5.50 4.69
CA HIS A 379 -10.11 -5.81 5.92
C HIS A 379 -10.84 -4.61 6.49
N ASP A 380 -10.25 -3.41 6.53
CA ASP A 380 -11.00 -2.20 6.89
C ASP A 380 -12.20 -2.02 5.96
N ARG A 381 -12.04 -2.33 4.66
CA ARG A 381 -13.14 -2.32 3.69
C ARG A 381 -14.02 -3.56 3.76
N ALA A 382 -13.52 -4.78 4.05
CA ALA A 382 -14.33 -6.02 4.18
C ALA A 382 -15.39 -5.93 5.30
N HIS A 383 -15.06 -5.20 6.36
CA HIS A 383 -15.96 -4.94 7.48
C HIS A 383 -17.01 -3.86 7.18
N LEU A 384 -16.82 -3.06 6.12
CA LEU A 384 -17.79 -2.11 5.57
C LEU A 384 -18.54 -2.69 4.35
N ASP A 385 -17.90 -3.58 3.58
CA ASP A 385 -18.36 -4.18 2.33
C ASP A 385 -17.70 -5.56 2.10
N SER A 386 -18.50 -6.62 1.93
CA SER A 386 -18.00 -7.92 1.47
C SER A 386 -17.99 -7.99 -0.06
N SER A 387 -16.98 -7.47 -0.75
CA SER A 387 -16.96 -7.60 -2.21
C SER A 387 -15.59 -7.58 -2.89
N ARG A 388 -15.57 -8.22 -4.07
CA ARG A 388 -14.53 -8.23 -5.09
C ARG A 388 -13.97 -6.83 -5.41
N HIS A 389 -14.75 -5.77 -5.17
CA HIS A 389 -14.36 -4.37 -5.38
C HIS A 389 -13.27 -3.90 -4.40
N ALA A 390 -13.33 -4.31 -3.13
CA ALA A 390 -12.28 -3.99 -2.16
C ALA A 390 -10.92 -4.53 -2.61
N LEU A 391 -10.92 -5.69 -3.29
CA LEU A 391 -9.73 -6.30 -3.87
C LEU A 391 -9.26 -5.57 -5.13
N ILE A 392 -10.17 -5.23 -6.05
CA ILE A 392 -9.84 -4.51 -7.29
C ILE A 392 -9.29 -3.10 -7.00
N SER A 393 -9.96 -2.33 -6.13
CA SER A 393 -9.52 -0.98 -5.76
C SER A 393 -8.20 -1.01 -4.98
N SER A 394 -8.00 -1.98 -4.08
CA SER A 394 -6.70 -2.14 -3.38
C SER A 394 -5.57 -2.49 -4.35
N VAL A 395 -5.81 -3.37 -5.32
CA VAL A 395 -4.83 -3.71 -6.37
C VAL A 395 -4.52 -2.48 -7.25
N PHE A 396 -5.55 -1.69 -7.59
CA PHE A 396 -5.38 -0.46 -8.37
C PHE A 396 -4.51 0.57 -7.65
N GLU A 397 -4.78 0.84 -6.37
CA GLU A 397 -3.98 1.76 -5.56
C GLU A 397 -2.52 1.27 -5.40
N LEU A 398 -2.32 -0.03 -5.20
CA LEU A 398 -0.97 -0.62 -5.13
C LEU A 398 -0.20 -0.41 -6.43
N ASN A 399 -0.85 -0.62 -7.58
CA ASN A 399 -0.25 -0.42 -8.91
C ASN A 399 0.11 1.04 -9.18
N ARG A 400 -0.72 1.99 -8.72
CA ARG A 400 -0.42 3.43 -8.88
C ARG A 400 0.77 3.89 -8.03
N HIS A 401 1.02 3.22 -6.91
CA HIS A 401 2.17 3.47 -6.06
C HIS A 401 3.38 2.56 -6.36
N ALA A 402 3.30 1.74 -7.40
CA ALA A 402 4.43 1.01 -7.95
C ALA A 402 5.52 2.01 -8.41
N GLY A 403 6.79 1.68 -8.17
CA GLY A 403 7.94 2.56 -8.43
C GLY A 403 8.14 3.69 -7.40
N GLY A 404 7.12 4.02 -6.60
CA GLY A 404 7.17 5.03 -5.53
C GLY A 404 7.20 4.41 -4.13
N GLN A 405 6.06 3.91 -3.68
CA GLN A 405 5.96 3.28 -2.35
C GLN A 405 6.47 1.84 -2.36
N PHE A 406 6.15 1.09 -3.42
CA PHE A 406 6.35 -0.35 -3.50
C PHE A 406 7.29 -0.75 -4.63
N SER A 407 7.83 -1.97 -4.53
CA SER A 407 8.70 -2.56 -5.54
C SER A 407 7.89 -3.22 -6.63
N ASP A 408 8.05 -2.76 -7.88
CA ASP A 408 7.39 -3.34 -9.07
C ASP A 408 7.62 -4.85 -9.16
N TYR A 409 8.88 -5.27 -8.93
CA TYR A 409 9.26 -6.68 -8.89
C TYR A 409 8.42 -7.53 -7.91
N TRP A 410 8.06 -6.96 -6.76
CA TRP A 410 7.29 -7.65 -5.73
C TRP A 410 5.79 -7.43 -5.88
N ILE A 411 5.33 -6.34 -6.51
CA ILE A 411 3.93 -6.17 -6.91
C ILE A 411 3.54 -7.21 -7.98
N ASP A 412 4.40 -7.42 -8.97
CA ASP A 412 4.19 -8.48 -9.97
C ASP A 412 4.08 -9.87 -9.32
N ALA A 413 4.92 -10.14 -8.32
CA ALA A 413 4.84 -11.38 -7.54
C ALA A 413 3.50 -11.49 -6.80
N PHE A 414 3.08 -10.41 -6.14
CA PHE A 414 1.83 -10.34 -5.38
C PHE A 414 0.60 -10.59 -6.27
N GLN A 415 0.50 -9.90 -7.41
CA GLN A 415 -0.59 -10.08 -8.38
C GLN A 415 -0.66 -11.51 -8.91
N THR A 416 0.49 -12.09 -9.26
CA THR A 416 0.57 -13.47 -9.73
C THR A 416 0.08 -14.44 -8.65
N THR A 417 0.49 -14.24 -7.39
CA THR A 417 0.05 -15.05 -6.25
C THR A 417 -1.46 -14.95 -6.02
N LEU A 418 -2.02 -13.73 -6.04
CA LEU A 418 -3.47 -13.53 -5.88
C LEU A 418 -4.28 -14.23 -6.98
N ASN A 419 -3.86 -14.10 -8.24
CA ASN A 419 -4.55 -14.73 -9.37
C ASN A 419 -4.52 -16.27 -9.32
N GLN A 420 -3.50 -16.85 -8.70
CA GLN A 420 -3.40 -18.29 -8.50
C GLN A 420 -4.33 -18.80 -7.39
N GLN A 421 -4.58 -18.00 -6.35
CA GLN A 421 -5.49 -18.37 -5.26
C GLN A 421 -6.98 -18.20 -5.60
N GLN A 422 -7.31 -17.45 -6.67
CA GLN A 422 -8.69 -17.26 -7.14
C GLN A 422 -9.17 -18.35 -8.13
N LYS A 423 -8.28 -19.26 -8.56
CA LYS A 423 -8.61 -20.44 -9.40
C LYS A 423 -8.84 -21.66 -8.53
#